data_AF-A0A179BMG5-F1
#
_entry.id   AF-A0A179BMG5-F1
#
_cell.length_a   1.000
_cell.length_b   1.000
_cell.length_c   1.000
_cell.angle_alpha   90.00
_cell.angle_beta   90.00
_cell.angle_gamma   90.00
#
_symmetry.space_group_name_H-M   'P 1'
#
loop_
_entity.id
_entity.type
_entity.pdbx_description
1 polymer ?
#
loop_
_entity_poly.entity_id
_entity_poly.type
_entity_poly.pdbx_seq_one_letter_code
_entity_poly.pdbx_strand_id
1 'polypeptide(L)'
;MKHFYLTLILLCFSAITLPAQAAMGDMQGKATMGNAKNTGAGQTAKTQIFLGHGKINSLNLEARTANVAMGPVKALGWPSMSMNFVVQDKTLLNGLKTGEIVSFDFAKNTTGGYVITRITPAAP
;
A
#
# COMPACT_ATOMS: atom_id res chain seq x y z
N MET A 1 -30.10 -15.47 -0.68
CA MET A 1 -29.37 -16.67 -0.23
C MET A 1 -27.91 -16.24 -0.03
N LYS A 2 -27.50 -15.56 1.05
CA LYS A 2 -27.52 -15.87 2.50
C LYS A 2 -26.95 -17.26 2.83
N HIS A 3 -25.64 -17.39 2.63
CA HIS A 3 -24.78 -18.38 3.28
C HIS A 3 -23.67 -17.54 3.94
N PHE A 4 -23.78 -17.07 5.19
CA PHE A 4 -23.82 -17.81 6.46
C PHE A 4 -22.74 -18.90 6.56
N TYR A 5 -21.50 -18.48 6.37
CA TYR A 5 -20.32 -19.17 6.90
C TYR A 5 -19.79 -18.35 8.09
N LEU A 6 -20.39 -18.56 9.26
CA LEU A 6 -19.94 -18.00 10.51
C LEU A 6 -20.06 -19.06 11.59
N THR A 7 -19.04 -19.91 11.70
CA THR A 7 -18.77 -20.65 12.92
C THR A 7 -17.34 -21.18 12.90
N LEU A 8 -16.69 -21.04 14.06
CA LEU A 8 -15.48 -21.73 14.51
C LEU A 8 -14.12 -21.05 14.22
N ILE A 9 -13.57 -20.43 15.28
CA ILE A 9 -12.18 -20.47 15.78
C ILE A 9 -12.23 -19.61 17.08
N LEU A 10 -12.34 -20.18 18.27
CA LEU A 10 -11.29 -20.85 19.07
C LEU A 10 -10.26 -19.86 19.64
N LEU A 11 -10.25 -19.78 20.98
CA LEU A 11 -9.11 -19.53 21.88
C LEU A 11 -8.31 -18.21 21.78
N CYS A 12 -8.33 -17.39 22.84
CA CYS A 12 -7.30 -17.42 23.89
C CYS A 12 -7.48 -16.29 24.91
N PHE A 13 -7.56 -16.69 26.17
CA PHE A 13 -7.40 -15.84 27.35
C PHE A 13 -5.98 -15.27 27.39
N SER A 14 -5.83 -13.98 27.69
CA SER A 14 -4.73 -13.51 28.55
C SER A 14 -5.07 -12.13 29.12
N ALA A 15 -5.48 -12.14 30.39
CA ALA A 15 -5.41 -10.97 31.23
C ALA A 15 -3.94 -10.80 31.64
N ILE A 16 -3.31 -9.72 31.18
CA ILE A 16 -2.00 -9.31 31.68
C ILE A 16 -2.22 -8.06 32.52
N THR A 17 -2.04 -8.23 33.83
CA THR A 17 -1.95 -7.15 34.82
C THR A 17 -0.59 -6.48 34.70
N LEU A 18 -0.57 -5.15 34.58
CA LEU A 18 0.68 -4.37 34.62
C LEU A 18 1.12 -4.15 36.08
N PRO A 19 2.42 -4.30 36.42
CA PRO A 19 2.96 -3.89 37.70
C PRO A 19 3.20 -2.37 37.74
N ALA A 20 2.98 -1.82 38.92
CA ALA A 20 3.18 -0.43 39.29
C ALA A 20 4.60 0.08 38.99
N GLN A 21 4.70 1.25 38.36
CA GLN A 21 5.95 1.99 38.22
C GLN A 21 6.19 2.79 39.50
N ALA A 22 7.17 2.32 40.28
CA ALA A 22 7.78 3.07 41.37
C ALA A 22 8.77 4.11 40.83
N ALA A 23 8.89 5.18 41.60
CA ALA A 23 9.52 6.44 41.26
C ALA A 23 11.04 6.48 41.48
N MET A 24 11.64 7.52 40.88
CA MET A 24 12.86 8.27 41.28
C MET A 24 14.24 7.63 41.10
N GLY A 25 15.14 8.38 40.46
CA GLY A 25 16.57 8.11 40.47
C GLY A 25 17.37 8.87 39.41
N ASP A 26 17.72 10.10 39.74
CA ASP A 26 18.95 10.81 39.35
C ASP A 26 19.17 11.41 37.96
N MET A 27 19.15 12.75 38.04
CA MET A 27 19.69 13.76 37.16
C MET A 27 21.23 13.72 37.16
N GLN A 28 21.85 13.59 36.00
CA GLN A 28 23.19 14.16 35.81
C GLN A 28 23.43 14.60 34.37
N GLY A 29 23.68 15.90 34.25
CA GLY A 29 23.91 16.58 32.99
C GLY A 29 25.23 16.21 32.34
N LYS A 30 25.24 16.32 31.02
CA LYS A 30 26.44 16.53 30.23
C LYS A 30 26.02 17.26 28.97
N ALA A 31 26.24 18.57 29.01
CA ALA A 31 26.23 19.42 27.85
C ALA A 31 27.22 18.86 26.83
N THR A 32 26.72 18.51 25.65
CA THR A 32 27.55 18.46 24.45
C THR A 32 26.88 19.36 23.41
N MET A 33 27.60 20.42 23.09
CA MET A 33 27.33 21.33 22.00
C MET A 33 27.75 20.61 20.72
N GLY A 34 26.86 20.50 19.72
CA GLY A 34 27.27 20.00 18.40
C GLY A 34 26.25 19.16 17.66
N ASN A 35 25.20 19.80 17.15
CA ASN A 35 24.80 19.76 15.75
C ASN A 35 23.36 20.27 15.63
N ALA A 36 23.24 21.53 15.23
CA ALA A 36 22.06 21.98 14.52
C ALA A 36 21.92 21.12 13.25
N LYS A 37 21.12 20.05 13.33
CA LYS A 37 20.65 19.32 12.16
C LYS A 37 19.13 19.24 12.21
N ASN A 38 18.54 20.35 11.79
CA ASN A 38 17.24 20.44 11.13
C ASN A 38 16.11 19.62 11.77
N THR A 39 15.67 20.08 12.94
CA THR A 39 14.30 19.84 13.39
C THR A 39 13.35 20.59 12.45
N GLY A 40 12.43 19.87 11.83
CA GLY A 40 11.21 20.46 11.28
C GLY A 40 11.22 20.84 9.79
N ALA A 41 11.71 19.98 8.91
CA ALA A 41 11.14 19.92 7.55
C ALA A 41 10.18 18.74 7.55
N GLY A 42 8.89 19.00 7.25
CA GLY A 42 7.89 17.95 7.08
C GLY A 42 8.47 16.86 6.21
N GLN A 43 8.69 15.69 6.80
CA GLN A 43 9.05 14.51 6.04
C GLN A 43 7.78 14.11 5.31
N THR A 44 7.56 14.70 4.13
CA THR A 44 6.79 14.04 3.09
C THR A 44 7.53 12.74 2.85
N ALA A 45 7.08 11.67 3.52
CA ALA A 45 7.57 10.33 3.27
C ALA A 45 7.53 10.14 1.75
N LYS A 46 8.70 9.92 1.13
CA LYS A 46 8.73 9.71 -0.32
C LYS A 46 7.95 8.44 -0.59
N THR A 47 6.72 8.58 -1.06
CA THR A 47 5.91 7.45 -1.50
C THR A 47 6.65 6.76 -2.63
N GLN A 48 7.13 5.54 -2.39
CA GLN A 48 7.81 4.75 -3.39
C GLN A 48 6.81 4.39 -4.49
N ILE A 49 7.09 4.86 -5.70
CA ILE A 49 6.32 4.55 -6.91
C ILE A 49 6.98 3.36 -7.61
N PHE A 50 6.14 2.41 -8.02
CA PHE A 50 6.51 1.26 -8.81
C PHE A 50 5.90 1.38 -10.20
N LEU A 51 6.63 0.93 -11.22
CA LEU A 51 6.14 0.86 -12.58
C LEU A 51 5.68 -0.56 -12.89
N GLY A 52 4.48 -0.66 -13.45
CA GLY A 52 3.90 -1.88 -13.98
C GLY A 52 3.61 -1.74 -15.47
N HIS A 53 3.69 -2.86 -16.17
CA HIS A 53 3.29 -2.97 -17.57
C HIS A 53 2.48 -4.26 -17.73
N GLY A 54 1.36 -4.21 -18.44
CA GLY A 54 0.49 -5.36 -18.56
C GLY A 54 -0.70 -5.16 -19.48
N LYS A 55 -1.49 -6.22 -19.61
CA LYS A 55 -2.75 -6.22 -20.37
C LYS A 55 -3.94 -6.13 -19.43
N ILE A 56 -4.89 -5.26 -19.72
CA ILE A 56 -6.15 -5.20 -18.98
C ILE A 56 -6.99 -6.44 -19.29
N ASN A 57 -7.35 -7.22 -18.28
CA ASN A 57 -8.27 -8.34 -18.40
C ASN A 57 -9.72 -7.93 -18.13
N SER A 58 -9.95 -7.01 -17.20
CA SER A 58 -11.28 -6.47 -16.91
C SER A 58 -11.20 -5.13 -16.16
N LEU A 59 -12.27 -4.34 -16.27
CA LEU A 59 -12.43 -3.05 -15.60
C LEU A 59 -13.74 -3.04 -14.80
N ASN A 60 -13.68 -2.61 -13.55
CA ASN A 60 -14.85 -2.36 -12.72
C ASN A 60 -14.84 -0.90 -12.23
N LEU A 61 -15.63 -0.08 -12.92
CA LEU A 61 -15.78 1.35 -12.65
C LEU A 61 -16.50 1.65 -11.33
N GLU A 62 -17.37 0.76 -10.85
CA GLU A 62 -18.08 0.92 -9.57
C GLU A 62 -17.16 0.61 -8.40
N ALA A 63 -16.43 -0.50 -8.49
CA ALA A 63 -15.45 -0.93 -7.49
C ALA A 63 -14.09 -0.23 -7.62
N ARG A 64 -13.91 0.66 -8.60
CA ARG A 64 -12.64 1.35 -8.90
C ARG A 64 -11.46 0.38 -8.99
N THR A 65 -11.66 -0.74 -9.68
CA THR A 65 -10.69 -1.83 -9.77
C THR A 65 -10.41 -2.17 -11.23
N ALA A 66 -9.14 -2.41 -11.57
CA ALA A 66 -8.72 -2.98 -12.83
C ALA A 66 -8.01 -4.32 -12.59
N ASN A 67 -8.41 -5.37 -13.32
CA ASN A 67 -7.65 -6.61 -13.36
C ASN A 67 -6.62 -6.51 -14.49
N VAL A 68 -5.34 -6.64 -14.15
CA VAL A 68 -4.25 -6.51 -15.12
C VAL A 68 -3.38 -7.76 -15.07
N ALA A 69 -3.20 -8.39 -16.22
CA ALA A 69 -2.14 -9.37 -16.45
C ALA A 69 -0.81 -8.62 -16.61
N MET A 70 -0.11 -8.43 -15.51
CA MET A 70 1.13 -7.67 -15.44
C MET A 70 2.35 -8.55 -15.64
N GLY A 71 3.39 -7.95 -16.21
CA GLY A 71 4.74 -8.52 -16.23
C GLY A 71 5.40 -8.50 -14.85
N PRO A 72 6.65 -9.00 -14.76
CA PRO A 72 7.36 -9.09 -13.50
C PRO A 72 7.74 -7.71 -12.98
N VAL A 73 7.59 -7.49 -11.66
CA VAL A 73 8.04 -6.27 -10.98
C VAL A 73 9.19 -6.62 -10.06
N LYS A 74 10.42 -6.46 -10.59
CA LYS A 74 11.67 -6.82 -9.90
C LYS A 74 11.81 -6.16 -8.53
N ALA A 75 11.41 -4.89 -8.41
CA ALA A 75 11.51 -4.13 -7.16
C ALA A 75 10.67 -4.72 -6.01
N LEU A 76 9.66 -5.52 -6.33
CA LEU A 76 8.78 -6.19 -5.36
C LEU A 76 8.99 -7.71 -5.33
N GLY A 77 9.86 -8.25 -6.20
CA GLY A 77 10.01 -9.70 -6.38
C GLY A 77 8.77 -10.38 -6.96
N TRP A 78 7.87 -9.64 -7.61
CA TRP A 78 6.65 -10.19 -8.16
C TRP A 78 6.90 -10.82 -9.53
N PRO A 79 6.43 -12.06 -9.79
CA PRO A 79 6.48 -12.66 -11.12
C PRO A 79 5.44 -12.02 -12.04
N SER A 80 5.41 -12.44 -13.31
CA SER A 80 4.26 -12.16 -14.17
C SER A 80 3.01 -12.81 -13.57
N MET A 81 1.98 -12.01 -13.28
CA MET A 81 0.75 -12.48 -12.66
C MET A 81 -0.44 -11.60 -13.04
N SER A 82 -1.65 -12.10 -12.85
CA SER A 82 -2.87 -11.27 -12.95
C SER A 82 -3.30 -10.81 -11.57
N MET A 83 -3.48 -9.50 -11.40
CA MET A 83 -3.84 -8.92 -10.10
C MET A 83 -4.92 -7.85 -10.26
N ASN A 84 -5.80 -7.78 -9.27
CA ASN A 84 -6.76 -6.70 -9.12
C ASN A 84 -6.08 -5.50 -8.44
N PHE A 85 -6.01 -4.39 -9.15
CA PHE A 85 -5.51 -3.13 -8.63
C PHE A 85 -6.66 -2.17 -8.40
N VAL A 86 -6.71 -1.59 -7.20
CA VAL A 86 -7.55 -0.42 -6.95
C VAL A 86 -6.90 0.78 -7.60
N VAL A 87 -7.69 1.67 -8.21
CA VAL A 87 -7.20 2.96 -8.73
C VAL A 87 -7.48 4.08 -7.74
N GLN A 88 -6.57 5.06 -7.68
CA GLN A 88 -6.70 6.22 -6.79
C GLN A 88 -7.92 7.08 -7.17
N ASP A 89 -8.14 7.27 -8.47
CA ASP A 89 -9.30 7.95 -9.02
C ASP A 89 -9.97 7.06 -10.09
N LYS A 90 -11.30 6.98 -10.06
CA LYS A 90 -12.11 6.29 -11.06
C LYS A 90 -11.85 6.84 -12.47
N THR A 91 -11.58 8.14 -12.61
CA THR A 91 -11.33 8.78 -13.91
C THR A 91 -10.13 8.19 -14.65
N LEU A 92 -9.18 7.58 -13.94
CA LEU A 92 -8.04 6.87 -14.52
C LEU A 92 -8.45 5.68 -15.40
N LEU A 93 -9.64 5.12 -15.18
CA LEU A 93 -10.14 4.01 -15.99
C LEU A 93 -10.88 4.48 -17.24
N ASN A 94 -11.15 5.78 -17.38
CA ASN A 94 -11.88 6.31 -18.52
C ASN A 94 -11.05 6.18 -19.79
N GLY A 95 -11.68 5.70 -20.87
CA GLY A 95 -11.02 5.54 -22.17
C GLY A 95 -10.15 4.28 -22.29
N LEU A 96 -9.92 3.54 -21.20
CA LEU A 96 -9.27 2.24 -21.23
C LEU A 96 -10.28 1.14 -21.58
N LYS A 97 -9.81 0.09 -22.24
CA LYS A 97 -10.63 -1.08 -22.61
C LYS A 97 -9.95 -2.39 -22.23
N THR A 98 -10.77 -3.42 -22.03
CA THR A 98 -10.27 -4.79 -21.90
C THR A 98 -9.46 -5.19 -23.14
N GLY A 99 -8.35 -5.91 -22.92
CA GLY A 99 -7.42 -6.35 -23.95
C GLY A 99 -6.33 -5.33 -24.28
N GLU A 100 -6.42 -4.11 -23.76
CA GLU A 100 -5.43 -3.05 -24.00
C GLU A 100 -4.15 -3.27 -23.20
N ILE A 101 -3.01 -2.98 -23.84
CA ILE A 101 -1.72 -2.95 -23.18
C ILE A 101 -1.54 -1.58 -22.53
N VAL A 102 -1.14 -1.56 -21.27
CA VAL A 102 -1.01 -0.36 -20.46
C VAL A 102 0.31 -0.34 -19.70
N SER A 103 0.82 0.86 -19.50
CA SER A 103 1.83 1.17 -18.48
C SER A 103 1.14 1.90 -17.33
N PHE A 104 1.49 1.54 -16.09
CA PHE A 104 0.86 2.13 -14.92
C PHE A 104 1.86 2.33 -13.77
N ASP A 105 1.68 3.43 -13.07
CA ASP A 105 2.39 3.74 -11.84
C ASP A 105 1.51 3.34 -10.66
N PHE A 106 2.09 2.67 -9.69
CA PHE A 106 1.37 2.26 -8.49
C PHE A 106 2.23 2.40 -7.25
N ALA A 107 1.58 2.58 -6.11
CA ALA A 107 2.23 2.81 -4.83
C ALA A 107 1.55 2.05 -3.71
N LYS A 108 2.26 1.84 -2.61
CA LYS A 108 1.67 1.29 -1.39
C LYS A 108 0.79 2.36 -0.74
N ASN A 109 -0.45 2.01 -0.42
CA ASN A 109 -1.37 2.87 0.33
C ASN A 109 -1.09 2.76 1.84
N THR A 110 -1.77 3.60 2.63
CA THR A 110 -1.63 3.64 4.10
C THR A 110 -2.07 2.36 4.80
N THR A 111 -2.98 1.59 4.20
CA THR A 111 -3.47 0.28 4.69
C THR A 111 -2.55 -0.88 4.28
N GLY A 112 -1.51 -0.63 3.48
CA GLY A 112 -0.55 -1.62 3.03
C GLY A 112 -0.88 -2.34 1.71
N GLY A 113 -2.00 -2.01 1.06
CA GLY A 113 -2.33 -2.46 -0.30
C GLY A 113 -1.63 -1.63 -1.38
N TYR A 114 -1.73 -2.04 -2.64
CA TYR A 114 -1.19 -1.28 -3.78
C TYR A 114 -2.32 -0.60 -4.56
N VAL A 115 -2.10 0.68 -4.86
CA VAL A 115 -3.05 1.52 -5.60
C VAL A 115 -2.38 2.09 -6.84
N ILE A 116 -3.06 2.04 -7.98
CA ILE A 116 -2.61 2.69 -9.21
C ILE A 116 -2.87 4.19 -9.08
N THR A 117 -1.82 4.98 -9.27
CA THR A 117 -1.86 6.45 -9.23
C THR A 117 -1.85 7.06 -10.62
N ARG A 118 -1.36 6.33 -11.63
CA ARG A 118 -1.40 6.73 -13.03
C ARG A 118 -1.49 5.50 -13.92
N ILE A 119 -2.21 5.58 -15.02
CA ILE A 119 -2.29 4.52 -16.03
C ILE A 119 -2.47 5.16 -17.40
N THR A 120 -1.76 4.62 -18.38
CA THR A 120 -1.81 5.09 -19.77
C THR A 120 -1.76 3.89 -20.71
N PRO A 121 -2.48 3.93 -21.84
CA PRO A 121 -2.22 3.00 -22.94
C PRO A 121 -0.74 2.98 -23.27
N ALA A 122 -0.15 1.79 -23.38
CA ALA A 122 1.18 1.66 -23.96
C ALA A 122 1.03 1.99 -25.45
N ALA A 123 1.88 2.88 -25.95
CA ALA A 123 1.92 3.16 -27.38
C ALA A 123 2.14 1.84 -28.16
N PRO A 124 1.49 1.67 -29.33
CA PRO A 124 1.65 0.46 -30.15
C PRO A 124 3.08 0.25 -30.63
#